data_AF-A0A8H7HNN0-F1
#
_entry.id   AF-A0A8H7HNN0-F1
#
_cell.length_a   1.000
_cell.length_b   1.000
_cell.length_c   1.000
_cell.angle_alpha   90.00
_cell.angle_beta   90.00
_cell.angle_gamma   90.00
#
_symmetry.space_group_name_H-M   'P 1'
#
loop_
_entity.id
_entity.type
_entity.pdbx_description
1 polymer ?
#
loop_
_entity_poly.entity_id
_entity_poly.type
_entity_poly.pdbx_seq_one_letter_code
_entity_poly.pdbx_strand_id
1 'polypeptide(L)'
;MGERLEAGTHTLAQSWAANAQRDQFRGRALKHWNNTALRSKSGRPVDAILCPVAPTLAPPHDTTRWGGYTTYWNLLDLPSVVFPSGEPFRASTWKSTNRSPSDEPRNPIDEFVKEQWVPEAFDGAPIGLQLVGRRWQEEKLLAMLKHVEYAVIRFEK
;
A
#
# COMPACT_ATOMS: atom_id res chain seq x y z
N MET A 1 13.62 -17.48 18.09
CA MET A 1 12.65 -17.99 19.08
C MET A 1 11.82 -16.81 19.55
N GLY A 2 10.70 -16.55 18.85
CA GLY A 2 9.92 -15.32 19.02
C GLY A 2 9.13 -15.35 20.32
N GLU A 3 9.25 -14.29 21.11
CA GLU A 3 8.44 -14.02 22.28
C GLU A 3 6.96 -14.08 21.86
N ARG A 4 6.22 -15.03 22.43
CA ARG A 4 4.78 -15.18 22.18
C ARG A 4 4.13 -13.91 22.74
N LEU A 5 3.70 -13.00 21.87
CA LEU A 5 2.92 -11.83 22.27
C LEU A 5 1.77 -12.34 23.14
N GLU A 6 1.79 -12.05 24.43
CA GLU A 6 0.66 -12.36 25.30
C GLU A 6 -0.54 -11.63 24.73
N ALA A 7 -1.57 -12.40 24.35
CA ALA A 7 -2.81 -11.83 23.87
C ALA A 7 -3.39 -10.98 25.00
N GLY A 8 -3.18 -9.66 24.91
CA GLY A 8 -3.70 -8.72 25.89
C GLY A 8 -5.21 -8.94 26.01
N THR A 9 -5.66 -9.37 27.18
CA THR A 9 -7.06 -9.68 27.42
C THR A 9 -7.85 -8.37 27.44
N HIS A 10 -8.31 -7.92 26.27
CA HIS A 10 -9.18 -6.76 26.20
C HIS A 10 -10.52 -7.07 26.85
N THR A 11 -10.96 -6.22 27.78
CA THR A 11 -12.31 -6.32 28.33
C THR A 11 -13.35 -5.99 27.26
N LEU A 12 -14.59 -6.42 27.46
CA LEU A 12 -15.70 -6.08 26.56
C LEU A 12 -15.81 -4.57 26.34
N ALA A 13 -15.69 -3.78 27.42
CA ALA A 13 -15.73 -2.33 27.36
C ALA A 13 -14.59 -1.73 26.52
N GLN A 14 -13.36 -2.27 26.64
CA GLN A 14 -12.23 -1.85 25.82
C GLN A 14 -12.43 -2.19 24.33
N SER A 15 -12.98 -3.38 24.04
CA SER A 15 -13.31 -3.78 22.67
C SER A 15 -14.35 -2.85 22.03
N TRP A 16 -15.41 -2.49 22.77
CA TRP A 16 -16.41 -1.55 22.30
C TRP A 16 -15.85 -0.16 22.05
N ALA A 17 -15.01 0.34 22.95
CA ALA A 17 -14.32 1.61 22.77
C ALA A 17 -13.43 1.61 21.52
N ALA A 18 -12.66 0.52 21.30
CA ALA A 18 -11.82 0.37 20.12
C ALA A 18 -12.65 0.33 18.81
N ASN A 19 -13.79 -0.37 18.81
CA ASN A 19 -14.71 -0.39 17.67
C ASN A 19 -15.26 1.00 17.35
N ALA A 20 -15.66 1.76 18.36
CA ALA A 20 -16.12 3.14 18.17
C ALA A 20 -15.01 4.04 17.59
N GLN A 21 -13.77 3.92 18.08
CA GLN A 21 -12.62 4.66 17.55
C GLN A 21 -12.33 4.29 16.08
N ARG A 22 -12.37 2.99 15.75
CA ARG A 22 -12.22 2.50 14.37
C ARG A 22 -13.28 3.09 13.45
N ASP A 23 -14.55 3.09 13.86
CA ASP A 23 -15.65 3.57 13.04
C ASP A 23 -15.59 5.09 12.83
N GLN A 24 -15.17 5.84 13.86
CA GLN A 24 -14.86 7.27 13.71
C GLN A 24 -13.71 7.50 12.73
N PHE A 25 -12.65 6.69 12.79
CA PHE A 25 -11.52 6.77 11.86
C PHE A 25 -11.97 6.51 10.41
N ARG A 26 -12.76 5.46 10.19
CA ARG A 26 -13.39 5.16 8.88
C ARG A 26 -14.21 6.34 8.37
N GLY A 27 -15.04 6.92 9.23
CA GLY A 27 -15.84 8.10 8.89
C GLY A 27 -15.00 9.29 8.44
N ARG A 28 -13.89 9.59 9.14
CA ARG A 28 -12.96 10.66 8.74
C ARG A 28 -12.28 10.38 7.41
N ALA A 29 -11.81 9.15 7.19
CA ALA A 29 -11.16 8.76 5.93
C ALA A 29 -12.12 8.85 4.74
N LEU A 30 -13.36 8.36 4.88
CA LEU A 30 -14.38 8.46 3.83
C LEU A 30 -14.80 9.91 3.55
N LYS A 31 -14.88 10.75 4.59
CA LYS A 31 -15.09 12.19 4.42
C LYS A 31 -13.94 12.83 3.64
N HIS A 32 -12.69 12.48 3.96
CA HIS A 32 -11.53 12.95 3.22
C HIS A 32 -11.58 12.51 1.74
N TRP A 33 -11.92 11.25 1.48
CA TRP A 33 -12.13 10.74 0.12
C TRP A 33 -13.19 11.56 -0.62
N ASN A 34 -14.37 11.78 -0.04
CA ASN A 34 -15.42 12.58 -0.66
C ASN A 34 -14.96 14.02 -0.93
N ASN A 35 -14.22 14.62 0.00
CA ASN A 35 -13.69 15.98 -0.13
C ASN A 35 -12.64 16.14 -1.24
N THR A 36 -12.11 15.05 -1.80
CA THR A 36 -11.28 15.14 -3.01
C THR A 36 -12.03 15.77 -4.19
N ALA A 37 -13.37 15.73 -4.18
CA ALA A 37 -14.23 16.46 -5.11
C ALA A 37 -13.87 17.95 -5.20
N LEU A 38 -13.55 18.59 -4.06
CA LEU A 38 -13.20 20.01 -3.95
C LEU A 38 -11.89 20.36 -4.66
N ARG A 39 -11.03 19.36 -4.92
CA ARG A 39 -9.72 19.52 -5.55
C ARG A 39 -9.66 18.92 -6.96
N SER A 40 -10.69 18.16 -7.35
CA SER A 40 -10.73 17.49 -8.65
C SER A 40 -11.22 18.46 -9.73
N LYS A 41 -10.69 18.31 -10.96
CA LYS A 41 -11.18 19.08 -12.11
C LYS A 41 -12.63 18.78 -12.47
N SER A 42 -13.13 17.58 -12.12
CA SER A 42 -14.48 17.13 -12.45
C SER A 42 -15.53 17.49 -11.39
N GLY A 43 -15.13 18.08 -10.26
CA GLY A 43 -16.01 18.31 -9.12
C GLY A 43 -16.52 17.01 -8.45
N ARG A 44 -15.95 15.85 -8.78
CA ARG A 44 -16.32 14.54 -8.24
C ARG A 44 -15.19 13.95 -7.40
N PRO A 45 -15.49 13.15 -6.36
CA PRO A 45 -14.46 12.42 -5.64
C PRO A 45 -13.64 11.54 -6.59
N VAL A 46 -12.37 11.29 -6.26
CA VAL A 46 -11.55 10.33 -7.02
C VAL A 46 -12.21 8.96 -7.05
N ASP A 47 -12.12 8.26 -8.19
CA ASP A 47 -12.78 6.96 -8.38
C ASP A 47 -12.02 5.81 -7.70
N ALA A 48 -10.69 5.90 -7.65
CA ALA A 48 -9.79 4.94 -7.02
C ALA A 48 -8.52 5.64 -6.50
N ILE A 49 -7.78 4.96 -5.63
CA ILE A 49 -6.44 5.35 -5.18
C ILE A 49 -5.42 4.36 -5.74
N LEU A 50 -4.43 4.88 -6.47
CA LEU A 50 -3.24 4.13 -6.89
C LEU A 50 -2.10 4.37 -5.90
N CYS A 51 -1.54 3.32 -5.32
CA CYS A 51 -0.46 3.44 -4.34
C CYS A 51 0.47 2.21 -4.31
N PRO A 52 1.63 2.29 -3.63
CA PRO A 52 2.51 1.14 -3.42
C PRO A 52 1.84 0.06 -2.58
N VAL A 53 2.17 -1.22 -2.82
CA VAL A 53 1.68 -2.37 -2.03
C VAL A 53 2.61 -2.76 -0.88
N ALA A 54 3.91 -2.50 -1.03
CA ALA A 54 4.97 -2.88 -0.10
C ALA A 54 6.07 -1.80 -0.11
N PRO A 55 6.89 -1.72 0.96
CA PRO A 55 7.96 -0.72 1.04
C PRO A 55 9.17 -1.08 0.16
N THR A 56 9.29 -2.34 -0.22
CA THR A 56 10.32 -2.89 -1.12
C THR A 56 9.69 -4.00 -1.97
N LEU A 57 10.48 -4.60 -2.86
CA LEU A 57 10.14 -5.81 -3.61
C LEU A 57 10.05 -7.02 -2.66
N ALA A 58 9.79 -8.22 -3.19
CA ALA A 58 9.62 -9.42 -2.37
C ALA A 58 10.78 -9.59 -1.36
N PRO A 59 10.57 -9.35 -0.05
CA PRO A 59 11.67 -9.29 0.90
C PRO A 59 12.28 -10.68 1.11
N PRO A 60 13.55 -10.78 1.52
CA PRO A 60 14.14 -12.05 1.92
C PRO A 60 13.28 -12.80 2.94
N HIS A 61 13.37 -14.13 2.95
CA HIS A 61 12.57 -14.95 3.86
C HIS A 61 12.77 -14.54 5.32
N ASP A 62 11.69 -14.60 6.11
CA ASP A 62 11.67 -14.28 7.54
C ASP A 62 12.08 -12.84 7.91
N THR A 63 12.03 -11.91 6.95
CA THR A 63 12.43 -10.52 7.19
C THR A 63 11.32 -9.48 7.05
N THR A 64 10.06 -9.87 6.85
CA THR A 64 8.96 -8.91 6.77
C THR A 64 8.69 -8.27 8.13
N ARG A 65 8.99 -6.96 8.28
CA ARG A 65 8.78 -6.22 9.54
C ARG A 65 7.67 -5.18 9.50
N TRP A 66 7.11 -4.89 8.32
CA TRP A 66 6.08 -3.86 8.18
C TRP A 66 5.17 -4.12 6.98
N GLY A 67 3.86 -4.00 7.20
CA GLY A 67 2.82 -4.22 6.18
C GLY A 67 1.83 -3.06 6.08
N GLY A 68 2.23 -1.84 6.47
CA GLY A 68 1.33 -0.70 6.61
C GLY A 68 0.60 -0.30 5.32
N TYR A 69 1.22 -0.49 4.15
CA TYR A 69 0.60 -0.18 2.86
C TYR A 69 -0.66 -0.99 2.58
N THR A 70 -0.82 -2.20 3.13
CA THR A 70 -2.02 -3.03 2.93
C THR A 70 -2.93 -3.03 4.15
N THR A 71 -2.38 -3.07 5.37
CA THR A 71 -3.17 -3.11 6.61
C THR A 71 -4.03 -1.85 6.81
N TYR A 72 -3.61 -0.71 6.27
CA TYR A 72 -4.39 0.52 6.27
C TYR A 72 -5.76 0.35 5.61
N TRP A 73 -5.82 -0.36 4.47
CA TRP A 73 -7.08 -0.58 3.74
C TRP A 73 -7.98 -1.60 4.41
N ASN A 74 -7.39 -2.62 5.07
CA ASN A 74 -8.12 -3.57 5.91
C ASN A 74 -8.81 -2.84 7.07
N LEU A 75 -8.10 -1.92 7.73
CA LEU A 75 -8.67 -1.10 8.80
C LEU A 75 -9.84 -0.27 8.28
N LEU A 76 -9.74 0.27 7.07
CA LEU A 76 -10.79 1.09 6.46
C LEU A 76 -11.97 0.29 5.88
N ASP A 77 -11.86 -1.04 5.77
CA ASP A 77 -12.88 -1.89 5.13
C ASP A 77 -13.12 -1.45 3.66
N LEU A 78 -12.02 -1.26 2.93
CA LEU A 78 -12.02 -0.88 1.52
C LEU A 78 -11.37 -1.98 0.66
N PRO A 79 -11.98 -2.33 -0.49
CA PRO A 79 -11.41 -3.33 -1.38
C PRO A 79 -10.16 -2.78 -2.07
N SER A 80 -9.18 -3.65 -2.28
CA SER A 80 -7.99 -3.36 -3.07
C SER A 80 -7.64 -4.52 -3.99
N VAL A 81 -6.98 -4.22 -5.10
CA VAL A 81 -6.44 -5.20 -6.05
C VAL A 81 -5.00 -4.85 -6.35
N VAL A 82 -4.14 -5.87 -6.35
CA VAL A 82 -2.70 -5.74 -6.61
C VAL A 82 -2.43 -6.21 -8.04
N PHE A 83 -1.59 -5.47 -8.76
CA PHE A 83 -1.23 -5.77 -10.14
C PHE A 83 0.25 -5.44 -10.39
N PRO A 84 0.92 -6.14 -11.32
CA PRO A 84 2.28 -5.78 -11.72
C PRO A 84 2.27 -4.45 -12.47
N SER A 85 3.18 -3.55 -12.13
CA SER A 85 3.27 -2.23 -12.77
C SER A 85 3.91 -2.27 -14.15
N GLY A 86 4.34 -3.44 -14.61
CA GLY A 86 5.02 -3.63 -15.88
C GLY A 86 6.20 -4.59 -15.79
N GLU A 87 7.26 -4.25 -16.52
CA GLU A 87 8.53 -4.96 -16.57
C GLU A 87 9.09 -5.22 -15.16
N PRO A 88 9.68 -6.40 -14.93
CA PRO A 88 10.30 -6.71 -13.66
C PRO A 88 11.49 -5.78 -13.39
N PHE A 89 11.88 -5.70 -12.12
CA PHE A 89 13.04 -4.93 -11.71
C PHE A 89 14.31 -5.44 -12.41
N ARG A 90 15.13 -4.51 -12.93
CA ARG A 90 16.43 -4.81 -13.57
C ARG A 90 17.56 -4.09 -12.84
N ALA A 91 18.32 -4.83 -12.03
CA ALA A 91 19.43 -4.32 -11.26
C ALA A 91 20.47 -3.61 -12.13
N SER A 92 20.70 -4.14 -13.34
CA SER A 92 21.66 -3.57 -14.31
C SER A 92 21.33 -2.14 -14.76
N THR A 93 20.06 -1.71 -14.64
CA THR A 93 19.60 -0.37 -15.02
C THR A 93 19.36 0.54 -13.83
N TRP A 94 19.44 0.00 -12.62
CA TRP A 94 19.20 0.72 -11.38
C TRP A 94 20.33 1.72 -11.09
N LYS A 95 19.96 2.95 -10.71
CA LYS A 95 20.89 4.01 -10.33
C LYS A 95 20.53 4.54 -8.95
N SER A 96 21.53 4.57 -8.05
CA SER A 96 21.39 5.09 -6.67
C SER A 96 20.87 6.53 -6.60
N THR A 97 21.13 7.33 -7.64
CA THR A 97 20.67 8.72 -7.78
C THR A 97 19.14 8.88 -7.83
N ASN A 98 18.38 7.78 -7.95
CA ASN A 98 16.91 7.78 -7.87
C ASN A 98 16.37 7.81 -6.42
N ARG A 99 17.24 7.89 -5.41
CA ARG A 99 16.81 8.05 -4.01
C ARG A 99 16.24 9.45 -3.74
N SER A 100 15.20 9.50 -2.92
CA SER A 100 14.61 10.73 -2.37
C SER A 100 15.60 11.45 -1.44
N PRO A 101 15.56 12.79 -1.27
CA PRO A 101 16.62 13.62 -0.67
C PRO A 101 16.98 13.37 0.81
N SER A 102 16.31 12.44 1.50
CA SER A 102 16.58 12.10 2.90
C SER A 102 17.10 10.66 2.95
N ASP A 103 18.43 10.54 2.91
CA ASP A 103 19.11 9.25 3.10
C ASP A 103 18.89 8.71 4.52
N GLU A 104 18.66 9.58 5.50
CA GLU A 104 18.43 9.21 6.89
C GLU A 104 17.15 8.38 7.09
N PRO A 105 17.22 7.24 7.78
CA PRO A 105 16.04 6.48 8.18
C PRO A 105 15.08 7.29 9.06
N ARG A 106 13.77 7.15 8.84
CA ARG A 106 12.74 7.87 9.62
C ARG A 106 12.47 7.23 10.98
N ASN A 107 12.75 5.92 11.10
CA ASN A 107 12.55 5.11 12.29
C ASN A 107 13.30 3.76 12.12
N PRO A 108 13.41 2.92 13.16
CA PRO A 108 14.14 1.65 13.09
C PRO A 108 13.58 0.62 12.07
N ILE A 109 12.29 0.71 11.74
CA ILE A 109 11.68 -0.16 10.71
C ILE A 109 12.12 0.30 9.31
N ASP A 110 12.13 1.61 9.06
CA ASP A 110 12.61 2.19 7.80
C ASP A 110 14.10 1.93 7.60
N GLU A 111 14.90 2.02 8.66
CA GLU A 111 16.33 1.66 8.65
C GLU A 111 16.52 0.21 8.22
N PHE A 112 15.84 -0.72 8.89
CA PHE A 112 15.90 -2.13 8.55
C PHE A 112 15.50 -2.38 7.09
N VAL A 113 14.38 -1.83 6.61
CA VAL A 113 13.95 -2.01 5.21
C VAL A 113 14.97 -1.42 4.22
N LYS A 114 15.57 -0.28 4.54
CA LYS A 114 16.61 0.35 3.72
C LYS A 114 17.87 -0.51 3.64
N GLU A 115 18.30 -1.11 4.75
CA GLU A 115 19.47 -1.99 4.82
C GLU A 115 19.31 -3.27 4.00
N GLN A 116 18.07 -3.74 3.84
CA GLN A 116 17.78 -4.92 3.01
C GLN A 116 17.88 -4.65 1.51
N TRP A 117 17.98 -3.38 1.09
CA TRP A 117 18.00 -3.04 -0.32
C TRP A 117 19.35 -3.37 -0.96
N VAL A 118 19.44 -4.59 -1.52
CA VAL A 118 20.52 -5.06 -2.37
C VAL A 118 19.95 -5.27 -3.78
N PRO A 119 20.12 -4.32 -4.73
CA PRO A 119 19.50 -4.38 -6.05
C PRO A 119 19.64 -5.74 -6.75
N GLU A 120 20.82 -6.34 -6.70
CA GLU A 120 21.15 -7.60 -7.35
C GLU A 120 20.32 -8.76 -6.80
N ALA A 121 19.92 -8.70 -5.52
CA ALA A 121 19.07 -9.73 -4.90
C ALA A 121 17.61 -9.66 -5.38
N PHE A 122 17.20 -8.54 -5.99
CA PHE A 122 15.84 -8.33 -6.49
C PHE A 122 15.75 -8.34 -8.03
N ASP A 123 16.82 -8.66 -8.74
CA ASP A 123 16.81 -8.72 -10.21
C ASP A 123 15.76 -9.72 -10.69
N GLY A 124 14.92 -9.28 -11.64
CA GLY A 124 13.79 -10.06 -12.16
C GLY A 124 12.55 -10.08 -11.26
N ALA A 125 12.56 -9.46 -10.08
CA ALA A 125 11.38 -9.44 -9.20
C ALA A 125 10.28 -8.53 -9.79
N PRO A 126 9.00 -8.96 -9.72
CA PRO A 126 7.89 -8.13 -10.19
C PRO A 126 7.71 -6.90 -9.28
N ILE A 127 7.46 -5.75 -9.90
CA ILE A 127 7.14 -4.51 -9.18
C ILE A 127 5.62 -4.43 -9.06
N GLY A 128 5.10 -4.49 -7.83
CA GLY A 128 3.66 -4.48 -7.56
C GLY A 128 3.15 -3.09 -7.16
N LEU A 129 2.01 -2.69 -7.73
CA LEU A 129 1.21 -1.57 -7.24
C LEU A 129 -0.17 -2.08 -6.83
N GLN A 130 -0.88 -1.29 -6.02
CA GLN A 130 -2.26 -1.59 -5.65
C GLN A 130 -3.20 -0.46 -6.07
N LEU A 131 -4.40 -0.86 -6.49
CA LEU A 131 -5.52 0.01 -6.75
C LEU A 131 -6.58 -0.24 -5.68
N VAL A 132 -7.03 0.81 -5.01
CA VAL A 132 -8.01 0.75 -3.92
C VAL A 132 -9.31 1.38 -4.38
N GLY A 133 -10.41 0.66 -4.16
CA GLY A 133 -11.76 1.07 -4.50
C GLY A 133 -12.59 1.49 -3.29
N ARG A 134 -13.86 1.80 -3.55
CA ARG A 134 -14.83 2.03 -2.48
C ARG A 134 -15.44 0.71 -2.05
N ARG A 135 -15.90 0.65 -0.79
CA ARG A 135 -16.64 -0.50 -0.27
C ARG A 135 -17.87 -0.80 -1.15
N TRP A 136 -18.09 -2.08 -1.48
CA TRP A 136 -19.19 -2.55 -2.34
C TRP A 136 -19.11 -2.04 -3.78
N GLN A 137 -17.89 -1.83 -4.29
CA GLN A 137 -17.62 -1.37 -5.66
C GLN A 137 -16.50 -2.20 -6.30
N GLU A 138 -16.39 -3.47 -5.94
CA GLU A 138 -15.35 -4.38 -6.40
C GLU A 138 -15.37 -4.55 -7.93
N GLU A 139 -16.54 -4.61 -8.55
CA GLU A 139 -16.69 -4.70 -10.01
C GLU A 139 -16.20 -3.43 -10.71
N LYS A 140 -16.49 -2.26 -10.13
CA LYS A 140 -15.98 -0.97 -10.63
C LYS A 140 -14.46 -0.92 -10.48
N LEU A 141 -13.92 -1.42 -9.37
CA LEU A 141 -12.48 -1.50 -9.13
C LEU A 141 -11.78 -2.37 -10.17
N LEU A 142 -12.32 -3.56 -10.47
CA LEU A 142 -11.79 -4.45 -11.51
C LEU A 142 -11.92 -3.85 -12.91
N ALA A 143 -13.00 -3.11 -13.20
CA ALA A 143 -13.12 -2.39 -14.47
C ALA A 143 -12.04 -1.29 -14.61
N MET A 144 -11.77 -0.55 -13.54
CA MET A 144 -10.67 0.44 -13.52
C MET A 144 -9.31 -0.24 -13.68
N LEU A 145 -9.08 -1.39 -13.04
CA LEU A 145 -7.85 -2.16 -13.20
C LEU A 145 -7.58 -2.50 -14.67
N LYS A 146 -8.59 -2.96 -15.43
CA LYS A 146 -8.42 -3.24 -16.87
C LYS A 146 -7.89 -2.04 -17.66
N HIS A 147 -8.34 -0.83 -17.31
CA HIS A 147 -7.84 0.39 -17.95
C HIS A 147 -6.40 0.70 -17.55
N VAL A 148 -6.03 0.41 -16.29
CA VAL A 148 -4.65 0.58 -15.80
C VAL A 148 -3.72 -0.42 -16.48
N GLU A 149 -4.07 -1.71 -16.53
CA GLU A 149 -3.29 -2.75 -17.20
C GLU A 149 -3.09 -2.43 -18.69
N TYR A 150 -4.15 -1.97 -19.38
CA TYR A 150 -4.03 -1.52 -20.77
C TYR A 150 -3.06 -0.34 -20.93
N ALA A 151 -3.07 0.61 -20.00
CA ALA A 151 -2.15 1.75 -20.02
C ALA A 151 -0.70 1.31 -19.78
N VAL A 152 -0.47 0.38 -18.85
CA VAL A 152 0.86 -0.20 -18.56
C VAL A 152 1.43 -0.87 -19.81
N ILE A 153 0.68 -1.80 -20.42
CA ILE A 153 1.12 -2.53 -21.63
C ILE A 153 1.45 -1.58 -22.79
N ARG A 154 0.72 -0.47 -22.91
CA ARG A 154 0.95 0.51 -23.97
C ARG A 154 2.18 1.38 -23.73
N PHE A 155 2.54 1.63 -22.47
CA PHE A 155 3.71 2.45 -22.13
C PHE A 155 5.03 1.69 -22.31
N GLU A 156 4.99 0.35 -22.29
CA GLU A 156 6.15 -0.51 -22.50
C GLU A 156 6.51 -0.73 -23.97
N LYS A 157 5.62 -0.37 -24.90
CA LYS A 157 5.85 -0.40 -26.34
C LYS A 157 6.36 0.94 -26.85
#